data_AF-A0A0D6L9A7-F1
#
_entry.id   AF-A0A0D6L9A7-F1
#
_cell.length_a   1.000
_cell.length_b   1.000
_cell.length_c   1.000
_cell.angle_alpha   90.00
_cell.angle_beta   90.00
_cell.angle_gamma   90.00
#
_symmetry.space_group_name_H-M   'P 1'
#
loop_
_entity.id
_entity.type
_entity.pdbx_description
1 polymer ?
#
loop_
_entity_poly.entity_id
_entity_poly.type
_entity_poly.pdbx_seq_one_letter_code
_entity_poly.pdbx_strand_id
1 'polypeptide(L)'
;MVLYRQFRDDDSWMRPFAVWTFYGVVVTCASALCAHFIAPQAIGSGIPEMKTVLRGIILKEYLTVRTLISKMIALSLSIGGGLPVGREGPFVHIASVVANQLSRFVHGSKGVFENESRAGEMLAAGCAVGVACTFSAPVGVSMSVAAHYQTTFPLSDTFTSSELLFFAVMGWLIYPALISFLISCCTYPLGAGMYLGGEQSFSHTLHDFFVSCSWLENTNNSHSCGSKEPFIRANWAGPDNNINIFHSLAAFQVAYFFLSIIASTLPVPAGIFMPVFVIGAAFGRTVGELLRLNYPNGVIEGILATRVHPGIYAVAGAAAFCGAVTHTVSVAVIVFELTGQLVLLIPVMIAVLVANAVCSYLQPSIYDSIIKIKHLPYLPDIPHSSSMYHSLTAEQFMTCPAAYIAKDSTYGDLQELIYGMSHPTVPSIPMGTKRCRSSELLDYSRLDMHHTIGNVFRSITKGISKSKKETDFDLYGEERELWEKSVLKRKLDLTQVQIDPSPFQMVSEEKPSLGFLQVFCRN
;
A
#
# COMPACT_ATOMS: atom_id res chain seq x y z
N MET A 1 4.06 -26.42 13.76
CA MET A 1 5.09 -26.46 14.83
C MET A 1 4.83 -27.58 15.86
N VAL A 2 3.63 -27.68 16.47
CA VAL A 2 3.31 -28.75 17.45
C VAL A 2 3.40 -30.16 16.84
N LEU A 3 2.85 -30.35 15.64
CA LEU A 3 2.95 -31.62 14.88
C LEU A 3 4.40 -32.01 14.58
N TYR A 4 5.25 -31.06 14.18
CA TYR A 4 6.68 -31.33 13.94
C TYR A 4 7.39 -31.81 15.22
N ARG A 5 7.11 -31.19 16.37
CA ARG A 5 7.74 -31.58 17.65
C ARG A 5 7.41 -33.00 18.08
N GLN A 6 6.22 -33.51 17.72
CA GLN A 6 5.83 -34.90 18.03
C GLN A 6 6.61 -35.93 17.21
N PHE A 7 7.01 -35.59 15.99
CA PHE A 7 7.77 -36.46 15.08
C PHE A 7 9.27 -36.12 15.01
N ARG A 8 9.75 -35.25 15.92
CA ARG A 8 11.15 -34.82 15.95
C ARG A 8 12.09 -35.97 16.32
N ASP A 9 11.66 -36.84 17.23
CA ASP A 9 12.46 -37.92 17.80
C ASP A 9 12.27 -39.26 17.08
N ASP A 10 11.56 -39.28 15.93
CA ASP A 10 11.44 -40.47 15.09
C ASP A 10 12.77 -40.79 14.39
N ASP A 11 13.18 -42.06 14.36
CA ASP A 11 14.44 -42.53 13.76
C ASP A 11 14.57 -42.21 12.24
N SER A 12 13.44 -42.02 11.55
CA SER A 12 13.41 -41.72 10.12
C SER A 12 13.28 -40.21 9.86
N TRP A 13 14.35 -39.57 9.35
CA TRP A 13 14.37 -38.14 8.97
C TRP A 13 13.28 -37.73 7.95
N MET A 14 12.78 -38.70 7.16
CA MET A 14 11.78 -38.46 6.11
C MET A 14 10.42 -37.98 6.65
N ARG A 15 9.99 -38.48 7.82
CA ARG A 15 8.69 -38.12 8.42
C ARG A 15 8.64 -36.67 8.91
N PRO A 16 9.57 -36.18 9.76
CA PRO A 16 9.57 -34.78 10.18
C PRO A 16 9.77 -33.83 9.00
N PHE A 17 10.57 -34.22 8.00
CA PHE A 17 10.72 -33.46 6.76
C PHE A 17 9.40 -33.33 5.99
N ALA A 18 8.73 -34.46 5.72
CA ALA A 18 7.46 -34.46 4.99
C ALA A 18 6.37 -33.65 5.71
N VAL A 19 6.26 -33.78 7.05
CA VAL A 19 5.29 -33.01 7.84
C VAL A 19 5.59 -31.51 7.77
N TRP A 20 6.85 -31.11 7.84
CA TRP A 20 7.27 -29.71 7.75
C TRP A 20 6.93 -29.10 6.38
N THR A 21 7.35 -29.76 5.31
CA THR A 21 7.13 -29.27 3.94
C THR A 21 5.65 -29.31 3.55
N PHE A 22 4.93 -30.37 3.90
CA PHE A 22 3.51 -30.50 3.57
C PHE A 22 2.67 -29.43 4.26
N TYR A 23 2.94 -29.15 5.54
CA TYR A 23 2.25 -28.09 6.27
C TYR A 23 2.45 -26.72 5.61
N GLY A 24 3.70 -26.34 5.32
CA GLY A 24 4.01 -25.05 4.69
C GLY A 24 3.32 -24.88 3.33
N VAL A 25 3.41 -25.91 2.47
CA VAL A 25 2.83 -25.90 1.13
C VAL A 25 1.31 -25.82 1.18
N VAL A 26 0.65 -26.64 2.00
CA VAL A 26 -0.83 -26.67 2.09
C VAL A 26 -1.38 -25.34 2.59
N VAL A 27 -0.78 -24.77 3.63
CA VAL A 27 -1.23 -23.50 4.22
C VAL A 27 -0.99 -22.33 3.25
N THR A 28 0.15 -22.31 2.56
CA THR A 28 0.45 -21.28 1.55
C THR A 28 -0.49 -21.36 0.36
N CYS A 29 -0.76 -22.58 -0.13
CA CYS A 29 -1.73 -22.81 -1.21
C CYS A 29 -3.14 -22.40 -0.79
N ALA A 30 -3.58 -22.74 0.43
CA ALA A 30 -4.87 -22.31 0.95
C ALA A 30 -4.98 -20.78 1.00
N SER A 31 -3.93 -20.09 1.43
CA SER A 31 -3.88 -18.62 1.43
C SER A 31 -4.04 -18.03 0.02
N ALA A 32 -3.28 -18.55 -0.96
CA ALA A 32 -3.37 -18.13 -2.35
C ALA A 32 -4.78 -18.38 -2.91
N LEU A 33 -5.35 -19.57 -2.69
CA LEU A 33 -6.72 -19.94 -3.09
C LEU A 33 -7.77 -18.98 -2.53
N CYS A 34 -7.68 -18.63 -1.23
CA CYS A 34 -8.57 -17.65 -0.61
C CYS A 34 -8.44 -16.26 -1.24
N ALA A 35 -7.22 -15.82 -1.55
CA ALA A 35 -6.99 -14.53 -2.19
C ALA A 35 -7.64 -14.48 -3.59
N HIS A 36 -7.41 -15.49 -4.42
CA HIS A 36 -7.89 -15.48 -5.81
C HIS A 36 -9.40 -15.71 -5.96
N PHE A 37 -9.98 -16.70 -5.26
CA PHE A 37 -11.41 -16.99 -5.39
C PHE A 37 -12.28 -15.90 -4.76
N ILE A 38 -11.85 -15.34 -3.64
CA ILE A 38 -12.63 -14.31 -2.95
C ILE A 38 -12.37 -12.96 -3.60
N ALA A 39 -11.15 -12.44 -3.67
CA ALA A 39 -10.91 -11.14 -4.30
C ALA A 39 -9.45 -11.02 -4.76
N PRO A 40 -9.16 -11.07 -6.07
CA PRO A 40 -7.78 -11.02 -6.57
C PRO A 40 -7.07 -9.70 -6.18
N GLN A 41 -7.82 -8.64 -5.92
CA GLN A 41 -7.33 -7.35 -5.42
C GLN A 41 -6.73 -7.42 -4.00
N ALA A 42 -6.94 -8.50 -3.26
CA ALA A 42 -6.36 -8.71 -1.93
C ALA A 42 -4.89 -9.14 -1.96
N ILE A 43 -4.35 -9.51 -3.12
CA ILE A 43 -2.99 -10.03 -3.30
C ILE A 43 -1.94 -8.93 -3.02
N GLY A 44 -0.89 -9.30 -2.29
CA GLY A 44 0.24 -8.42 -1.98
C GLY A 44 0.03 -7.49 -0.78
N SER A 45 0.98 -6.57 -0.60
CA SER A 45 1.07 -5.69 0.56
C SER A 45 -0.14 -4.76 0.69
N GLY A 46 -0.41 -3.96 -0.34
CA GLY A 46 -1.49 -2.98 -0.36
C GLY A 46 -1.08 -1.55 -0.03
N ILE A 47 0.17 -1.31 0.41
CA ILE A 47 0.75 0.03 0.60
C ILE A 47 0.92 0.77 -0.75
N PRO A 48 1.51 0.16 -1.81
CA PRO A 48 1.63 0.80 -3.12
C PRO A 48 0.30 1.33 -3.66
N GLU A 49 -0.73 0.50 -3.60
CA GLU A 49 -2.08 0.81 -4.05
C GLU A 49 -2.72 1.91 -3.20
N MET A 50 -2.50 1.88 -1.88
CA MET A 50 -2.99 2.92 -1.00
C MET A 50 -2.30 4.27 -1.26
N LYS A 51 -1.00 4.25 -1.59
CA LYS A 51 -0.25 5.44 -2.01
C LYS A 51 -0.84 6.05 -3.28
N THR A 52 -1.26 5.22 -4.24
CA THR A 52 -1.95 5.71 -5.46
C THR A 52 -3.35 6.26 -5.17
N VAL A 53 -4.10 5.62 -4.26
CA VAL A 53 -5.44 6.09 -3.86
C VAL A 53 -5.37 7.43 -3.14
N LEU A 54 -4.41 7.62 -2.24
CA LEU A 54 -4.24 8.88 -1.51
C LEU A 54 -3.76 10.03 -2.39
N ARG A 55 -3.13 9.75 -3.54
CA ARG A 55 -2.83 10.78 -4.56
C ARG A 55 -4.04 11.17 -5.41
N GLY A 56 -5.18 10.51 -5.25
CA GLY A 56 -6.44 10.86 -5.92
C GLY A 56 -6.93 9.85 -6.94
N ILE A 57 -6.23 8.72 -7.13
CA ILE A 57 -6.60 7.73 -8.15
C ILE A 57 -7.42 6.60 -7.54
N ILE A 58 -8.72 6.57 -7.84
CA ILE A 58 -9.65 5.59 -7.26
C ILE A 58 -9.53 4.25 -8.00
N LEU A 59 -8.94 3.26 -7.32
CA LEU A 59 -8.88 1.88 -7.80
C LEU A 59 -10.25 1.19 -7.63
N LYS A 60 -10.83 0.70 -8.73
CA LYS A 60 -12.11 -0.03 -8.72
C LYS A 60 -12.02 -1.30 -7.87
N GLU A 61 -13.03 -1.55 -7.05
CA GLU A 61 -13.22 -2.73 -6.20
C GLU A 61 -12.16 -2.98 -5.10
N TYR A 62 -11.17 -2.10 -4.95
CA TYR A 62 -10.08 -2.26 -3.98
C TYR A 62 -10.56 -2.08 -2.53
N LEU A 63 -11.40 -1.08 -2.28
CA LEU A 63 -11.91 -0.71 -0.94
C LEU A 63 -13.23 -1.42 -0.55
N THR A 64 -13.45 -2.66 -0.98
CA THR A 64 -14.71 -3.40 -0.77
C THR A 64 -14.66 -4.33 0.45
N VAL A 65 -15.82 -4.68 1.02
CA VAL A 65 -15.89 -5.67 2.13
C VAL A 65 -15.40 -7.06 1.69
N ARG A 66 -15.55 -7.37 0.40
CA ARG A 66 -15.07 -8.63 -0.18
C ARG A 66 -13.55 -8.73 -0.12
N THR A 67 -12.82 -7.65 -0.42
CA THR A 67 -11.36 -7.61 -0.29
C THR A 67 -10.92 -7.66 1.17
N LEU A 68 -11.66 -7.01 2.08
CA LEU A 68 -11.40 -7.08 3.53
C LEU A 68 -11.41 -8.53 4.05
N ILE A 69 -12.49 -9.27 3.82
CA ILE A 69 -12.65 -10.65 4.30
C ILE A 69 -11.57 -11.56 3.69
N SER A 70 -11.35 -11.44 2.37
CA SER A 70 -10.31 -12.19 1.67
C SER A 70 -8.92 -11.93 2.28
N LYS A 71 -8.56 -10.67 2.49
CA LYS A 71 -7.23 -10.26 2.96
C LYS A 71 -6.98 -10.70 4.40
N MET A 72 -7.98 -10.63 5.28
CA MET A 72 -7.86 -11.10 6.67
C MET A 72 -7.59 -12.61 6.76
N ILE A 73 -8.36 -13.42 6.02
CA ILE A 73 -8.22 -14.89 6.04
C ILE A 73 -6.89 -15.29 5.39
N ALA A 74 -6.59 -14.77 4.20
CA ALA A 74 -5.37 -15.10 3.48
C ALA A 74 -4.10 -14.64 4.23
N LEU A 75 -4.11 -13.46 4.85
CA LEU A 75 -2.98 -12.99 5.68
C LEU A 75 -2.73 -13.92 6.87
N SER A 76 -3.81 -14.33 7.57
CA SER A 76 -3.71 -15.23 8.73
C SER A 76 -3.10 -16.57 8.33
N LEU A 77 -3.52 -17.12 7.19
CA LEU A 77 -2.93 -18.33 6.63
C LEU A 77 -1.47 -18.12 6.21
N SER A 78 -1.14 -16.99 5.56
CA SER A 78 0.22 -16.70 5.12
C SER A 78 1.22 -16.63 6.28
N ILE A 79 0.83 -15.99 7.40
CA ILE A 79 1.65 -15.90 8.61
C ILE A 79 1.69 -17.26 9.31
N GLY A 80 0.56 -17.98 9.37
CA GLY A 80 0.50 -19.33 9.92
C GLY A 80 1.36 -20.36 9.18
N GLY A 81 1.57 -20.16 7.87
CA GLY A 81 2.43 -21.00 7.04
C GLY A 81 3.93 -20.84 7.30
N GLY A 82 4.34 -19.85 8.11
CA GLY A 82 5.75 -19.62 8.43
C GLY A 82 6.54 -19.02 7.27
N LEU A 83 5.89 -18.33 6.33
CA LEU A 83 6.58 -17.58 5.29
C LEU A 83 7.29 -16.35 5.90
N PRO A 84 8.46 -15.95 5.38
CA PRO A 84 9.16 -14.74 5.83
C PRO A 84 8.45 -13.51 5.27
N VAL A 85 7.27 -13.21 5.83
CA VAL A 85 6.39 -12.11 5.41
C VAL A 85 5.91 -11.32 6.63
N GLY A 86 5.71 -10.02 6.45
CA GLY A 86 5.19 -9.11 7.46
C GLY A 86 3.67 -8.90 7.37
N ARG A 87 3.08 -8.47 8.49
CA ARG A 87 1.65 -8.14 8.57
C ARG A 87 1.31 -6.68 8.28
N GLU A 88 2.30 -5.79 8.34
CA GLU A 88 2.10 -4.34 8.32
C GLU A 88 1.27 -3.89 7.11
N GLY A 89 1.79 -4.02 5.89
CA GLY A 89 1.11 -3.51 4.70
C GLY A 89 -0.32 -4.03 4.49
N PRO A 90 -0.56 -5.35 4.60
CA PRO A 90 -1.91 -5.89 4.55
C PRO A 90 -2.85 -5.30 5.62
N PHE A 91 -2.33 -5.02 6.82
CA PHE A 91 -3.10 -4.42 7.90
C PHE A 91 -3.40 -2.94 7.66
N VAL A 92 -2.49 -2.17 7.04
CA VAL A 92 -2.75 -0.80 6.57
C VAL A 92 -3.93 -0.78 5.61
N HIS A 93 -3.96 -1.73 4.66
CA HIS A 93 -5.07 -1.85 3.74
C HIS A 93 -6.37 -2.21 4.46
N ILE A 94 -6.35 -3.22 5.34
CA ILE A 94 -7.51 -3.64 6.15
C ILE A 94 -8.10 -2.46 6.93
N ALA A 95 -7.27 -1.67 7.62
CA ALA A 95 -7.72 -0.52 8.39
C ALA A 95 -8.32 0.58 7.50
N SER A 96 -7.74 0.81 6.31
CA SER A 96 -8.28 1.77 5.34
C SER A 96 -9.64 1.35 4.79
N VAL A 97 -9.84 0.05 4.53
CA VAL A 97 -11.15 -0.48 4.12
C VAL A 97 -12.17 -0.33 5.25
N VAL A 98 -11.78 -0.63 6.49
CA VAL A 98 -12.67 -0.43 7.66
C VAL A 98 -13.04 1.04 7.82
N ALA A 99 -12.09 1.97 7.69
CA ALA A 99 -12.35 3.41 7.74
C ALA A 99 -13.32 3.86 6.63
N ASN A 100 -13.14 3.38 5.41
CA ASN A 100 -14.06 3.64 4.29
C ASN A 100 -15.48 3.14 4.58
N GLN A 101 -15.60 1.92 5.10
CA GLN A 101 -16.89 1.31 5.41
C GLN A 101 -17.58 2.00 6.60
N LEU A 102 -16.83 2.39 7.63
CA LEU A 102 -17.34 3.16 8.76
C LEU A 102 -17.89 4.52 8.30
N SER A 103 -17.16 5.21 7.43
CA SER A 103 -17.60 6.49 6.89
C SER A 103 -18.90 6.38 6.09
N ARG A 104 -19.05 5.32 5.28
CA ARG A 104 -20.30 4.99 4.57
C ARG A 104 -21.45 4.63 5.51
N PHE A 105 -21.17 3.99 6.65
CA PHE A 105 -22.18 3.64 7.64
C PHE A 105 -22.69 4.86 8.41
N VAL A 106 -21.78 5.75 8.82
CA VAL A 106 -22.10 6.94 9.64
C VAL A 106 -22.87 8.00 8.84
N HIS A 107 -22.51 8.24 7.57
CA HIS A 107 -23.11 9.32 6.75
C HIS A 107 -24.20 8.83 5.78
N GLY A 108 -24.55 7.54 5.81
CA GLY A 108 -25.51 6.96 4.87
C GLY A 108 -25.13 7.20 3.40
N SER A 109 -26.13 7.33 2.53
CA SER A 109 -25.94 7.64 1.11
C SER A 109 -25.69 9.12 0.81
N LYS A 110 -25.61 10.00 1.83
CA LYS A 110 -25.46 11.45 1.65
C LYS A 110 -24.39 12.04 2.60
N GLY A 111 -23.20 12.28 2.03
CA GLY A 111 -22.54 13.58 2.23
C GLY A 111 -21.47 13.73 3.33
N VAL A 112 -20.45 12.86 3.35
CA VAL A 112 -19.07 13.31 3.69
C VAL A 112 -18.10 13.09 2.52
N PHE A 113 -18.41 12.12 1.66
CA PHE A 113 -17.74 11.88 0.37
C PHE A 113 -18.27 12.74 -0.79
N GLU A 114 -19.14 13.72 -0.54
CA GLU A 114 -19.33 14.80 -1.54
C GLU A 114 -18.02 15.59 -1.72
N ASN A 115 -17.20 15.66 -0.67
CA ASN A 115 -15.86 16.23 -0.73
C ASN A 115 -14.81 15.12 -0.82
N GLU A 116 -14.14 15.03 -1.97
CA GLU A 116 -13.00 14.12 -2.21
C GLU A 116 -11.84 14.37 -1.23
N SER A 117 -11.71 15.59 -0.70
CA SER A 117 -10.70 15.95 0.30
C SER A 117 -10.90 15.21 1.63
N ARG A 118 -12.11 15.23 2.19
CA ARG A 118 -12.44 14.55 3.46
C ARG A 118 -12.38 13.03 3.34
N ALA A 119 -12.72 12.52 2.16
CA ALA A 119 -12.53 11.13 1.81
C ALA A 119 -11.06 10.69 1.90
N GLY A 120 -10.16 11.49 1.31
CA GLY A 120 -8.71 11.29 1.40
C GLY A 120 -8.18 11.35 2.84
N GLU A 121 -8.63 12.33 3.62
CA GLU A 121 -8.25 12.46 5.04
C GLU A 121 -8.68 11.24 5.89
N MET A 122 -9.89 10.73 5.68
CA MET A 122 -10.37 9.52 6.36
C MET A 122 -9.54 8.28 5.99
N LEU A 123 -9.16 8.14 4.72
CA LEU A 123 -8.30 7.05 4.28
C LEU A 123 -6.88 7.17 4.86
N ALA A 124 -6.33 8.39 4.92
CA ALA A 124 -5.04 8.65 5.56
C ALA A 124 -5.07 8.32 7.06
N ALA A 125 -6.16 8.67 7.76
CA ALA A 125 -6.39 8.29 9.15
C ALA A 125 -6.49 6.77 9.31
N GLY A 126 -7.21 6.08 8.41
CA GLY A 126 -7.27 4.62 8.36
C GLY A 126 -5.89 3.97 8.19
N CYS A 127 -5.04 4.54 7.32
CA CYS A 127 -3.67 4.09 7.15
C CYS A 127 -2.84 4.24 8.44
N ALA A 128 -2.94 5.39 9.11
CA ALA A 128 -2.23 5.67 10.35
C ALA A 128 -2.63 4.70 11.47
N VAL A 129 -3.93 4.46 11.64
CA VAL A 129 -4.45 3.47 12.60
C VAL A 129 -3.96 2.07 12.27
N GLY A 130 -3.96 1.68 10.99
CA GLY A 130 -3.49 0.37 10.56
C GLY A 130 -2.03 0.11 10.92
N VAL A 131 -1.15 1.05 10.59
CA VAL A 131 0.27 0.94 10.97
C VAL A 131 0.42 0.95 12.50
N ALA A 132 -0.33 1.79 13.23
CA ALA A 132 -0.22 1.92 14.68
C ALA A 132 -0.63 0.63 15.40
N CYS A 133 -1.69 -0.03 14.94
CA CYS A 133 -2.13 -1.33 15.44
C CYS A 133 -1.12 -2.45 15.17
N THR A 134 -0.28 -2.35 14.13
CA THR A 134 0.68 -3.42 13.81
C THR A 134 1.92 -3.41 14.68
N PHE A 135 2.38 -2.22 15.07
CA PHE A 135 3.57 -2.00 15.90
C PHE A 135 3.24 -1.63 17.34
N SER A 136 1.97 -1.41 17.69
CA SER A 136 1.57 -0.89 19.02
C SER A 136 2.28 0.43 19.38
N ALA A 137 2.60 1.24 18.37
CA ALA A 137 3.42 2.45 18.45
C ALA A 137 2.66 3.63 17.84
N PRO A 138 1.94 4.46 18.62
CA PRO A 138 1.11 5.53 18.07
C PRO A 138 1.88 6.75 17.55
N VAL A 139 3.03 7.12 18.13
CA VAL A 139 3.68 8.41 17.82
C VAL A 139 4.54 8.33 16.56
N GLY A 140 5.39 7.32 16.43
CA GLY A 140 6.28 7.11 15.29
C GLY A 140 5.53 6.82 14.00
N VAL A 141 4.31 6.31 14.13
CA VAL A 141 3.46 5.97 12.99
C VAL A 141 2.75 7.17 12.39
N SER A 142 2.33 8.16 13.20
CA SER A 142 1.76 9.40 12.67
C SER A 142 2.72 10.10 11.69
N MET A 143 4.02 10.04 11.97
CA MET A 143 5.09 10.57 11.12
C MET A 143 5.35 9.73 9.85
N SER A 144 5.21 8.40 9.91
CA SER A 144 5.32 7.53 8.72
C SER A 144 4.29 7.86 7.64
N VAL A 145 3.07 8.19 8.08
CA VAL A 145 1.97 8.53 7.18
C VAL A 145 2.19 9.91 6.55
N ALA A 146 2.64 10.90 7.34
CA ALA A 146 3.02 12.20 6.77
C ALA A 146 4.12 12.08 5.71
N ALA A 147 5.13 11.22 5.94
CA ALA A 147 6.27 11.06 5.03
C ALA A 147 5.94 10.30 3.72
N HIS A 148 4.95 9.40 3.71
CA HIS A 148 4.62 8.60 2.52
C HIS A 148 3.53 9.21 1.63
N TYR A 149 2.66 10.09 2.17
CA TYR A 149 1.35 10.37 1.58
C TYR A 149 1.08 11.84 1.26
N GLN A 150 2.11 12.67 1.06
CA GLN A 150 1.89 14.09 0.76
C GLN A 150 1.83 14.39 -0.75
N THR A 151 0.84 15.25 -1.08
CA THR A 151 0.45 15.92 -2.34
C THR A 151 -0.76 15.33 -3.09
N THR A 152 -1.79 16.18 -3.17
CA THR A 152 -3.13 15.91 -3.73
C THR A 152 -3.20 16.54 -5.12
N PHE A 153 -3.37 15.72 -6.17
CA PHE A 153 -3.84 16.20 -7.48
C PHE A 153 -4.68 15.10 -8.14
N PRO A 154 -5.94 15.39 -8.53
CA PRO A 154 -6.77 14.40 -9.20
C PRO A 154 -6.28 14.20 -10.64
N LEU A 155 -5.93 12.96 -10.99
CA LEU A 155 -5.79 12.54 -12.39
C LEU A 155 -6.67 11.32 -12.61
N SER A 156 -7.61 11.46 -13.52
CA SER A 156 -8.49 10.40 -13.96
C SER A 156 -7.79 9.60 -15.05
N ASP A 157 -7.50 8.33 -14.79
CA ASP A 157 -7.48 7.30 -15.82
C ASP A 157 -7.64 5.92 -15.17
N THR A 158 -8.68 5.20 -15.62
CA THR A 158 -8.93 3.82 -15.23
C THR A 158 -8.38 2.89 -16.31
N PHE A 159 -7.49 1.96 -15.94
CA PHE A 159 -7.27 0.79 -16.78
C PHE A 159 -7.10 -0.50 -15.98
N THR A 160 -7.82 -1.51 -16.45
CA THR A 160 -7.81 -2.90 -16.04
C THR A 160 -6.55 -3.58 -16.56
N SER A 161 -5.70 -4.08 -15.67
CA SER A 161 -4.60 -4.98 -16.04
C SER A 161 -5.13 -6.40 -16.25
N SER A 162 -5.76 -6.64 -17.40
CA SER A 162 -6.20 -7.96 -17.86
C SER A 162 -5.09 -8.83 -18.47
N GLU A 163 -3.87 -8.34 -18.57
CA GLU A 163 -2.79 -9.03 -19.32
C GLU A 163 -1.95 -10.03 -18.50
N LEU A 164 -2.14 -10.09 -17.17
CA LEU A 164 -1.52 -11.16 -16.34
C LEU A 164 -2.39 -12.41 -16.20
N LEU A 165 -3.63 -12.37 -16.71
CA LEU A 165 -4.61 -13.44 -16.53
C LEU A 165 -4.46 -14.56 -17.57
N PHE A 166 -3.83 -14.29 -18.72
CA PHE A 166 -3.76 -15.25 -19.83
C PHE A 166 -2.68 -16.33 -19.68
N PHE A 167 -1.62 -16.10 -18.88
CA PHE A 167 -0.60 -17.12 -18.58
C PHE A 167 -0.83 -17.85 -17.24
N ALA A 168 -1.79 -17.41 -16.41
CA ALA A 168 -1.94 -17.86 -15.02
C ALA A 168 -2.87 -19.07 -14.83
N VAL A 169 -3.73 -19.42 -15.79
CA VAL A 169 -4.85 -20.36 -15.56
C VAL A 169 -4.41 -21.81 -15.29
N MET A 170 -3.21 -22.22 -15.70
CA MET A 170 -2.72 -23.61 -15.49
C MET A 170 -1.56 -23.73 -14.49
N GLY A 171 -0.91 -22.62 -14.10
CA GLY A 171 0.29 -22.62 -13.24
C GLY A 171 0.15 -21.82 -11.94
N TRP A 172 -0.95 -21.11 -11.71
CA TRP A 172 -1.08 -20.15 -10.61
C TRP A 172 -1.06 -20.78 -9.20
N LEU A 173 -1.50 -22.03 -9.04
CA LEU A 173 -1.34 -22.77 -7.77
C LEU A 173 0.02 -23.49 -7.69
N ILE A 174 0.59 -23.87 -8.84
CA ILE A 174 1.86 -24.59 -8.91
C ILE A 174 3.01 -23.68 -8.45
N TYR A 175 2.99 -22.40 -8.83
CA TYR A 175 3.99 -21.43 -8.43
C TYR A 175 4.12 -21.25 -6.90
N PRO A 176 3.06 -20.87 -6.15
CA PRO A 176 3.14 -20.75 -4.70
C PRO A 176 3.42 -22.09 -4.01
N ALA A 177 2.96 -23.21 -4.57
CA ALA A 177 3.29 -24.54 -4.05
C ALA A 177 4.80 -24.85 -4.15
N LEU A 178 5.39 -24.60 -5.32
CA LEU A 178 6.81 -24.85 -5.59
C LEU A 178 7.70 -23.93 -4.73
N ILE A 179 7.37 -22.64 -4.69
CA ILE A 179 8.13 -21.68 -3.89
C ILE A 179 7.99 -21.97 -2.38
N SER A 180 6.79 -22.31 -1.91
CA SER A 180 6.58 -22.72 -0.51
C SER A 180 7.39 -23.97 -0.19
N PHE A 181 7.42 -24.95 -1.09
CA PHE A 181 8.24 -26.15 -0.94
C PHE A 181 9.74 -25.82 -0.84
N LEU A 182 10.24 -24.92 -1.70
CA LEU A 182 11.64 -24.47 -1.64
C LEU A 182 11.97 -23.75 -0.33
N ILE A 183 11.09 -22.84 0.12
CA ILE A 183 11.26 -22.14 1.39
C ILE A 183 11.25 -23.14 2.55
N SER A 184 10.30 -24.08 2.57
CA SER A 184 10.23 -25.13 3.60
C SER A 184 11.43 -26.08 3.59
N CYS A 185 12.00 -26.39 2.43
CA CYS A 185 13.23 -27.18 2.34
C CYS A 185 14.42 -26.42 2.95
N CYS A 186 14.55 -25.12 2.69
CA CYS A 186 15.63 -24.29 3.21
C CYS A 186 15.49 -24.03 4.72
N THR A 187 14.26 -23.88 5.22
CA THR A 187 13.99 -23.61 6.64
C THR A 187 13.93 -24.88 7.50
N TYR A 188 14.03 -26.06 6.89
CA TYR A 188 13.92 -27.32 7.63
C TYR A 188 15.00 -27.43 8.72
N PRO A 189 14.61 -27.51 10.01
CA PRO A 189 15.51 -27.33 11.15
C PRO A 189 16.63 -28.37 11.27
N LEU A 190 16.41 -29.62 10.84
CA LEU A 190 17.43 -30.67 10.88
C LEU A 190 18.39 -30.62 9.68
N GLY A 191 18.09 -29.82 8.65
CA GLY A 191 18.93 -29.61 7.48
C GLY A 191 19.64 -28.26 7.53
N ALA A 192 19.45 -27.44 6.49
CA ALA A 192 20.01 -26.09 6.43
C ALA A 192 19.48 -25.17 7.55
N GLY A 193 18.26 -25.44 8.04
CA GLY A 193 17.63 -24.69 9.13
C GLY A 193 18.39 -24.72 10.46
N MET A 194 19.33 -25.65 10.64
CA MET A 194 20.23 -25.67 11.81
C MET A 194 21.08 -24.40 11.89
N TYR A 195 21.52 -23.87 10.74
CA TYR A 195 22.30 -22.63 10.68
C TYR A 195 21.42 -21.38 10.72
N LEU A 196 20.15 -21.50 10.32
CA LEU A 196 19.21 -20.39 10.25
C LEU A 196 18.36 -20.21 11.54
N GLY A 197 18.44 -21.15 12.50
CA GLY A 197 17.50 -21.17 13.62
C GLY A 197 16.06 -21.45 13.18
N GLY A 198 15.88 -22.28 12.15
CA GLY A 198 14.61 -22.49 11.43
C GLY A 198 13.49 -23.16 12.24
N GLU A 199 13.76 -23.61 13.48
CA GLU A 199 12.72 -24.12 14.35
C GLU A 199 11.75 -23.01 14.78
N GLN A 200 12.22 -21.77 14.93
CA GLN A 200 11.43 -20.65 15.46
C GLN A 200 10.76 -19.82 14.36
N SER A 201 9.62 -19.22 14.69
CA SER A 201 9.00 -18.21 13.83
C SER A 201 9.87 -16.96 13.79
N PHE A 202 9.94 -16.29 12.63
CA PHE A 202 10.81 -15.13 12.42
C PHE A 202 10.55 -13.97 13.40
N SER A 203 9.33 -13.85 13.92
CA SER A 203 9.01 -12.86 14.97
C SER A 203 9.72 -13.16 16.29
N HIS A 204 9.92 -14.44 16.65
CA HIS A 204 10.68 -14.84 17.82
C HIS A 204 12.18 -14.67 17.60
N THR A 205 12.68 -14.97 16.41
CA THR A 205 14.07 -14.73 16.00
C THR A 205 14.49 -13.26 16.19
N LEU A 206 13.57 -12.33 15.95
CA LEU A 206 13.80 -10.91 16.18
C LEU A 206 14.06 -10.58 17.66
N HIS A 207 13.29 -11.19 18.57
CA HIS A 207 13.49 -10.99 20.01
C HIS A 207 14.88 -11.48 20.43
N ASP A 208 15.35 -12.60 19.88
CA ASP A 208 16.69 -13.13 20.14
C ASP A 208 17.78 -12.11 19.80
N PHE A 209 17.64 -11.37 18.69
CA PHE A 209 18.64 -10.36 18.30
C PHE A 209 18.71 -9.15 19.25
N PHE A 210 17.59 -8.78 19.88
CA PHE A 210 17.50 -7.62 20.79
C PHE A 210 17.99 -7.91 22.20
N VAL A 211 18.23 -9.18 22.54
CA VAL A 211 18.77 -9.57 23.84
C VAL A 211 20.09 -8.85 24.12
N SER A 212 20.24 -8.28 25.32
CA SER A 212 21.42 -7.45 25.66
C SER A 212 22.68 -8.24 26.06
N CYS A 213 22.58 -9.55 26.29
CA CYS A 213 23.74 -10.40 26.59
C CYS A 213 24.50 -10.79 25.32
N SER A 214 25.80 -11.08 25.45
CA SER A 214 26.65 -11.53 24.34
C SER A 214 26.55 -13.05 24.16
N TRP A 215 26.53 -13.48 22.91
CA TRP A 215 26.46 -14.89 22.53
C TRP A 215 27.84 -15.58 22.58
N LEU A 216 28.92 -14.82 22.48
CA LEU A 216 30.29 -15.35 22.39
C LEU A 216 30.93 -15.70 23.74
N GLU A 217 30.49 -15.06 24.82
CA GLU A 217 31.16 -15.15 26.12
C GLU A 217 30.89 -16.51 26.80
N ASN A 218 31.91 -17.08 27.47
CA ASN A 218 31.79 -18.39 28.12
C ASN A 218 30.74 -18.39 29.25
N THR A 219 30.06 -19.53 29.44
CA THR A 219 28.94 -19.71 30.39
C THR A 219 29.26 -19.35 31.84
N ASN A 220 30.55 -19.28 32.19
CA ASN A 220 31.02 -19.01 33.54
C ASN A 220 30.93 -17.52 33.92
N ASN A 221 30.74 -16.62 32.95
CA ASN A 221 30.50 -15.20 33.22
C ASN A 221 28.99 -14.94 33.36
N SER A 222 28.59 -14.22 34.41
CA SER A 222 27.22 -13.77 34.70
C SER A 222 26.58 -12.92 33.59
N HIS A 223 27.38 -12.51 32.61
CA HIS A 223 27.00 -11.68 31.47
C HIS A 223 26.86 -12.46 30.15
N SER A 224 27.18 -13.75 30.15
CA SER A 224 26.91 -14.63 29.01
C SER A 224 25.43 -14.99 28.96
N CYS A 225 24.86 -15.11 27.75
CA CYS A 225 23.48 -15.59 27.61
C CYS A 225 23.29 -17.03 28.12
N GLY A 226 24.38 -17.78 28.34
CA GLY A 226 24.32 -19.14 28.88
C GLY A 226 23.79 -19.22 30.32
N SER A 227 23.89 -18.14 31.11
CA SER A 227 23.39 -18.12 32.49
C SER A 227 21.94 -17.64 32.63
N LYS A 228 21.45 -16.80 31.70
CA LYS A 228 20.09 -16.22 31.75
C LYS A 228 19.10 -16.91 30.82
N GLU A 229 19.54 -17.32 29.63
CA GLU A 229 18.68 -17.85 28.57
C GLU A 229 19.42 -18.95 27.75
N PRO A 230 19.62 -20.15 28.31
CA PRO A 230 20.43 -21.20 27.69
C PRO A 230 19.86 -21.69 26.34
N PHE A 231 18.55 -21.59 26.15
CA PHE A 231 17.86 -21.98 24.92
C PHE A 231 18.25 -21.12 23.70
N ILE A 232 18.47 -19.82 23.90
CA ILE A 232 18.80 -18.89 22.81
C ILE A 232 20.20 -19.20 22.28
N ARG A 233 21.17 -19.39 23.18
CA ARG A 233 22.53 -19.76 22.77
C ARG A 233 22.56 -21.11 22.04
N ALA A 234 21.80 -22.09 22.53
CA ALA A 234 21.71 -23.41 21.89
C ALA A 234 21.14 -23.36 20.46
N ASN A 235 20.22 -22.43 20.18
CA ASN A 235 19.66 -22.26 18.84
C ASN A 235 20.69 -21.74 17.82
N TRP A 236 21.57 -20.82 18.22
CA TRP A 236 22.53 -20.15 17.33
C TRP A 236 23.93 -20.78 17.30
N ALA A 237 24.30 -21.53 18.35
CA ALA A 237 25.57 -22.27 18.44
C ALA A 237 25.45 -23.74 17.96
N GLY A 238 24.22 -24.20 17.71
CA GLY A 238 23.92 -25.58 17.29
C GLY A 238 23.94 -26.59 18.45
N PRO A 239 23.53 -27.85 18.19
CA PRO A 239 23.36 -28.89 19.22
C PRO A 239 24.63 -29.19 20.02
N ASP A 240 25.81 -29.09 19.39
CA ASP A 240 27.11 -29.45 19.96
C ASP A 240 28.03 -28.25 20.23
N ASN A 241 27.56 -27.00 20.10
CA ASN A 241 28.39 -25.78 20.15
C ASN A 241 29.57 -25.73 19.15
N ASN A 242 29.59 -26.61 18.14
CA ASN A 242 30.69 -26.70 17.17
C ASN A 242 30.65 -25.59 16.11
N ILE A 243 29.54 -24.85 16.01
CA ILE A 243 29.33 -23.84 14.97
C ILE A 243 29.70 -22.47 15.54
N ASN A 244 30.64 -21.78 14.88
CA ASN A 244 30.92 -20.39 15.23
C ASN A 244 29.69 -19.53 14.96
N ILE A 245 29.30 -18.74 15.95
CA ILE A 245 28.12 -17.87 15.91
C ILE A 245 28.16 -16.88 14.73
N PHE A 246 29.35 -16.41 14.33
CA PHE A 246 29.48 -15.54 13.14
C PHE A 246 29.15 -16.26 11.83
N HIS A 247 29.45 -17.55 11.71
CA HIS A 247 29.10 -18.33 10.52
C HIS A 247 27.60 -18.59 10.46
N SER A 248 26.94 -18.90 11.59
CA SER A 248 25.48 -19.04 11.62
C SER A 248 24.77 -17.72 11.33
N LEU A 249 25.23 -16.60 11.91
CA LEU A 249 24.71 -15.26 11.59
C LEU A 249 24.88 -14.87 10.12
N ALA A 250 26.07 -15.12 9.53
CA ALA A 250 26.32 -14.83 8.12
C ALA A 250 25.46 -15.73 7.19
N ALA A 251 25.32 -17.02 7.52
CA ALA A 251 24.47 -17.94 6.79
C ALA A 251 22.99 -17.51 6.86
N PHE A 252 22.51 -17.11 8.05
CA PHE A 252 21.17 -16.54 8.23
C PHE A 252 20.99 -15.28 7.38
N GLN A 253 21.94 -14.36 7.41
CA GLN A 253 21.88 -13.10 6.67
C GLN A 253 21.71 -13.31 5.15
N VAL A 254 22.52 -14.20 4.58
CA VAL A 254 22.50 -14.51 3.14
C VAL A 254 21.25 -15.28 2.77
N ALA A 255 20.95 -16.37 3.47
CA ALA A 255 19.81 -17.22 3.15
C ALA A 255 18.48 -16.48 3.34
N TYR A 256 18.33 -15.74 4.44
CA TYR A 256 17.09 -15.01 4.73
C TYR A 256 16.87 -13.83 3.76
N PHE A 257 17.95 -13.19 3.27
CA PHE A 257 17.85 -12.17 2.21
C PHE A 257 17.22 -12.77 0.94
N PHE A 258 17.73 -13.88 0.42
CA PHE A 258 17.16 -14.50 -0.78
C PHE A 258 15.75 -15.08 -0.55
N LEU A 259 15.52 -15.72 0.61
CA LEU A 259 14.20 -16.24 0.97
C LEU A 259 13.14 -15.14 1.07
N SER A 260 13.51 -13.96 1.57
CA SER A 260 12.59 -12.81 1.66
C SER A 260 12.21 -12.26 0.28
N ILE A 261 13.16 -12.19 -0.67
CA ILE A 261 12.90 -11.77 -2.04
C ILE A 261 11.92 -12.75 -2.68
N ILE A 262 12.22 -14.05 -2.62
CA ILE A 262 11.37 -15.09 -3.19
C ILE A 262 9.98 -15.08 -2.55
N ALA A 263 9.88 -14.96 -1.23
CA ALA A 263 8.59 -14.89 -0.54
C ALA A 263 7.77 -13.64 -0.93
N SER A 264 8.41 -12.50 -1.21
CA SER A 264 7.72 -11.28 -1.64
C SER A 264 7.09 -11.37 -3.03
N THR A 265 7.54 -12.31 -3.87
CA THR A 265 6.98 -12.56 -5.20
C THR A 265 5.70 -13.42 -5.18
N LEU A 266 5.38 -14.03 -4.04
CA LEU A 266 4.22 -14.91 -3.93
C LEU A 266 2.91 -14.12 -4.11
N PRO A 267 1.91 -14.68 -4.82
CA PRO A 267 0.60 -14.06 -5.02
C PRO A 267 -0.28 -14.21 -3.76
N VAL A 268 0.23 -13.76 -2.62
CA VAL A 268 -0.33 -13.89 -1.27
C VAL A 268 -0.28 -12.51 -0.58
N PRO A 269 -1.23 -12.14 0.28
CA PRO A 269 -1.10 -10.91 1.08
C PRO A 269 0.11 -10.99 2.02
N ALA A 270 1.15 -10.25 1.66
CA ALA A 270 2.43 -10.22 2.37
C ALA A 270 2.97 -8.77 2.47
N GLY A 271 3.45 -8.40 3.66
CA GLY A 271 4.18 -7.16 3.90
C GLY A 271 5.69 -7.37 3.83
N ILE A 272 6.44 -6.40 3.31
CA ILE A 272 7.90 -6.51 3.10
C ILE A 272 8.70 -5.92 4.27
N PHE A 273 8.07 -5.14 5.14
CA PHE A 273 8.73 -4.45 6.25
C PHE A 273 9.39 -5.38 7.25
N MET A 274 8.68 -6.40 7.76
CA MET A 274 9.22 -7.29 8.80
C MET A 274 10.44 -8.08 8.34
N PRO A 275 10.48 -8.69 7.14
CA PRO A 275 11.68 -9.36 6.64
C PRO A 275 12.89 -8.43 6.55
N VAL A 276 12.70 -7.23 5.99
CA VAL A 276 13.76 -6.20 5.90
C VAL A 276 14.23 -5.79 7.29
N PHE A 277 13.31 -5.62 8.23
CA PHE A 277 13.61 -5.27 9.61
C PHE A 277 14.47 -6.33 10.31
N VAL A 278 14.14 -7.62 10.12
CA VAL A 278 14.91 -8.77 10.64
C VAL A 278 16.31 -8.86 10.02
N ILE A 279 16.42 -8.62 8.70
CA ILE A 279 17.70 -8.56 7.97
C ILE A 279 18.61 -7.47 8.57
N GLY A 280 18.05 -6.29 8.84
CA GLY A 280 18.80 -5.20 9.49
C GLY A 280 19.23 -5.54 10.92
N ALA A 281 18.35 -6.21 11.68
CA ALA A 281 18.66 -6.64 13.04
C ALA A 281 19.84 -7.63 13.09
N ALA A 282 19.87 -8.58 12.15
CA ALA A 282 20.96 -9.55 12.02
C ALA A 282 22.30 -8.89 11.66
N PHE A 283 22.31 -7.92 10.73
CA PHE A 283 23.50 -7.13 10.42
C PHE A 283 23.99 -6.33 11.65
N GLY A 284 23.07 -5.63 12.33
CA GLY A 284 23.38 -4.87 13.53
C GLY A 284 23.92 -5.74 14.67
N ARG A 285 23.35 -6.94 14.84
CA ARG A 285 23.83 -7.93 15.83
C ARG A 285 25.24 -8.40 15.52
N THR A 286 25.52 -8.71 14.26
CA THR A 286 26.85 -9.14 13.81
C THR A 286 27.90 -8.08 14.10
N VAL A 287 27.60 -6.81 13.81
CA VAL A 287 28.48 -5.67 14.14
C VAL A 287 28.65 -5.51 15.65
N GLY A 288 27.58 -5.66 16.43
CA GLY A 288 27.63 -5.56 17.89
C GLY A 288 28.51 -6.64 18.54
N GLU A 289 28.41 -7.89 18.10
CA GLU A 289 29.26 -8.99 18.59
C GLU A 289 30.72 -8.84 18.12
N LEU A 290 30.95 -8.33 16.90
CA LEU A 290 32.29 -8.01 16.42
C LEU A 290 32.94 -6.89 17.25
N LEU A 291 32.18 -5.85 17.60
CA LEU A 291 32.68 -4.77 18.45
C LEU A 291 33.00 -5.26 19.87
N ARG A 292 32.20 -6.20 20.38
CA ARG A 292 32.43 -6.86 21.67
C ARG A 292 33.74 -7.66 21.69
N LEU A 293 34.09 -8.32 20.57
CA LEU A 293 35.36 -9.02 20.41
C LEU A 293 36.57 -8.09 20.43
N ASN A 294 36.47 -6.96 19.75
CA ASN A 294 37.57 -6.00 19.65
C ASN A 294 37.78 -5.22 20.95
N TYR A 295 36.72 -4.98 21.73
CA TYR A 295 36.75 -4.25 23.01
C TYR A 295 36.18 -5.09 24.17
N PRO A 296 36.88 -6.15 24.60
CA PRO A 296 36.38 -7.09 25.62
C PRO A 296 36.20 -6.43 27.00
N ASN A 297 37.03 -5.43 27.33
CA ASN A 297 36.96 -4.69 28.60
C ASN A 297 36.01 -3.48 28.54
N GLY A 298 35.30 -3.28 27.43
CA GLY A 298 34.47 -2.09 27.18
C GLY A 298 35.26 -0.99 26.49
N VAL A 299 34.54 0.03 26.02
CA VAL A 299 35.14 1.25 25.46
C VAL A 299 35.41 2.19 26.64
N ILE A 300 36.63 2.69 26.73
CA ILE A 300 37.02 3.65 27.77
C ILE A 300 36.65 5.05 27.26
N GLU A 301 35.46 5.54 27.65
CA GLU A 301 35.11 6.96 27.52
C GLU A 301 35.30 7.64 28.88
N GLY A 302 36.46 8.25 29.10
CA GLY A 302 36.78 8.94 30.35
C GLY A 302 37.02 7.98 31.53
N ILE A 303 36.34 8.20 32.67
CA ILE A 303 36.57 7.50 33.95
C ILE A 303 35.76 6.20 34.07
N LEU A 304 34.70 6.01 33.26
CA LEU A 304 33.89 4.79 33.26
C LEU A 304 34.15 3.96 32.00
N ALA A 305 34.51 2.68 32.20
CA ALA A 305 34.51 1.69 31.13
C ALA A 305 33.06 1.23 30.89
N THR A 306 32.41 1.76 29.85
CA THR A 306 31.08 1.31 29.44
C THR A 306 31.21 0.07 28.56
N ARG A 307 30.55 -1.02 28.96
CA ARG A 307 30.57 -2.29 28.23
C ARG A 307 29.65 -2.20 27.00
N VAL A 308 30.09 -2.79 25.90
CA VAL A 308 29.33 -2.86 24.64
C VAL A 308 28.21 -3.88 24.77
N HIS A 309 26.96 -3.44 24.58
CA HIS A 309 25.78 -4.31 24.53
C HIS A 309 25.36 -4.55 23.07
N PRO A 310 25.44 -5.79 22.55
CA PRO A 310 25.18 -6.08 21.12
C PRO A 310 23.71 -5.88 20.72
N GLY A 311 22.76 -6.00 21.65
CA GLY A 311 21.33 -5.76 21.37
C GLY A 311 21.03 -4.33 20.90
N ILE A 312 21.76 -3.33 21.41
CA ILE A 312 21.63 -1.92 21.01
C ILE A 312 21.99 -1.73 19.53
N TYR A 313 23.05 -2.41 19.08
CA TYR A 313 23.49 -2.36 17.68
C TYR A 313 22.54 -3.13 16.75
N ALA A 314 21.93 -4.22 17.24
CA ALA A 314 20.87 -4.93 16.50
C ALA A 314 19.66 -4.02 16.25
N VAL A 315 19.21 -3.30 17.28
CA VAL A 315 18.12 -2.30 17.17
C VAL A 315 18.49 -1.19 16.17
N ALA A 316 19.71 -0.66 16.25
CA ALA A 316 20.20 0.38 15.33
C ALA A 316 20.27 -0.11 13.87
N GLY A 317 20.77 -1.31 13.63
CA GLY A 317 20.83 -1.93 12.30
C GLY A 317 19.44 -2.23 11.72
N ALA A 318 18.51 -2.69 12.56
CA ALA A 318 17.13 -2.94 12.17
C ALA A 318 16.45 -1.65 11.69
N ALA A 319 16.59 -0.57 12.45
CA ALA A 319 16.04 0.74 12.09
C ALA A 319 16.70 1.30 10.83
N ALA A 320 18.03 1.28 10.75
CA ALA A 320 18.78 1.89 9.64
C ALA A 320 18.53 1.19 8.31
N PHE A 321 18.57 -0.14 8.28
CA PHE A 321 18.33 -0.90 7.04
C PHE A 321 16.87 -0.78 6.59
N CYS A 322 15.92 -0.86 7.51
CA CYS A 322 14.51 -0.73 7.18
C CYS A 322 14.16 0.69 6.72
N GLY A 323 14.61 1.73 7.42
CA GLY A 323 14.41 3.12 7.02
C GLY A 323 15.07 3.47 5.70
N ALA A 324 16.20 2.82 5.36
CA ALA A 324 16.82 2.92 4.04
C ALA A 324 15.95 2.29 2.94
N VAL A 325 15.40 1.09 3.14
CA VAL A 325 14.58 0.43 2.11
C VAL A 325 13.22 1.12 1.89
N THR A 326 12.63 1.68 2.96
CA THR A 326 11.34 2.39 2.89
C THR A 326 11.46 3.88 2.58
N HIS A 327 12.67 4.44 2.55
CA HIS A 327 12.94 5.88 2.51
C HIS A 327 12.25 6.69 3.60
N THR A 328 12.20 6.17 4.84
CA THR A 328 11.57 6.89 5.95
C THR A 328 12.38 6.91 7.25
N VAL A 329 12.38 8.09 7.87
CA VAL A 329 13.02 8.33 9.17
C VAL A 329 12.14 7.85 10.35
N SER A 330 10.84 7.75 10.13
CA SER A 330 9.85 7.32 11.12
C SER A 330 10.07 5.91 11.66
N VAL A 331 10.76 5.05 10.90
CA VAL A 331 11.18 3.72 11.36
C VAL A 331 12.00 3.81 12.64
N ALA A 332 12.88 4.81 12.76
CA ALA A 332 13.65 5.03 13.99
C ALA A 332 12.72 5.21 15.21
N VAL A 333 11.68 6.03 15.07
CA VAL A 333 10.73 6.32 16.13
C VAL A 333 9.89 5.10 16.49
N ILE A 334 9.43 4.34 15.49
CA ILE A 334 8.72 3.06 15.70
C ILE A 334 9.56 2.12 16.55
N VAL A 335 10.85 2.00 16.24
CA VAL A 335 11.77 1.13 16.97
C VAL A 335 11.99 1.61 18.41
N PHE A 336 12.00 2.92 18.65
CA PHE A 336 12.09 3.46 20.01
C PHE A 336 10.85 3.22 20.85
N GLU A 337 9.67 3.32 20.25
CA GLU A 337 8.42 2.97 20.93
C GLU A 337 8.34 1.48 21.25
N LEU A 338 8.83 0.63 20.34
CA LEU A 338 8.91 -0.81 20.57
C LEU A 338 9.91 -1.18 21.68
N THR A 339 11.05 -0.48 21.76
CA THR A 339 12.10 -0.77 22.77
C THR A 339 11.85 -0.09 24.11
N GLY A 340 11.04 0.97 24.16
CA GLY A 340 10.69 1.69 25.39
C GLY A 340 11.84 2.51 26.01
N GLN A 341 12.99 2.61 25.34
CA GLN A 341 14.18 3.30 25.85
C GLN A 341 14.56 4.48 24.94
N LEU A 342 14.29 5.71 25.39
CA LEU A 342 14.54 6.93 24.60
C LEU A 342 16.00 7.41 24.61
N VAL A 343 16.85 6.85 25.48
CA VAL A 343 18.27 7.28 25.62
C VAL A 343 19.07 7.05 24.33
N LEU A 344 18.69 6.04 23.55
CA LEU A 344 19.36 5.67 22.31
C LEU A 344 18.87 6.47 21.07
N LEU A 345 17.97 7.44 21.25
CA LEU A 345 17.28 8.09 20.14
C LEU A 345 18.20 8.79 19.13
N ILE A 346 19.15 9.57 19.62
CA ILE A 346 20.01 10.40 18.75
C ILE A 346 20.92 9.54 17.86
N PRO A 347 21.71 8.57 18.38
CA PRO A 347 22.61 7.78 17.53
C PRO A 347 21.91 6.97 16.43
N VAL A 348 20.76 6.35 16.72
CA VAL A 348 20.03 5.56 15.72
C VAL A 348 19.38 6.46 14.69
N MET A 349 18.85 7.62 15.08
CA MET A 349 18.27 8.56 14.13
C MET A 349 19.33 9.06 13.14
N ILE A 350 20.56 9.33 13.60
CA ILE A 350 21.69 9.67 12.72
C ILE A 350 21.99 8.51 11.77
N ALA A 351 22.07 7.27 12.28
CA ALA A 351 22.33 6.09 11.44
C ALA A 351 21.24 5.89 10.37
N VAL A 352 19.96 6.08 10.72
CA VAL A 352 18.82 6.00 9.81
C VAL A 352 18.86 7.10 8.76
N LEU A 353 19.18 8.34 9.14
CA LEU A 353 19.30 9.46 8.21
C LEU A 353 20.43 9.24 7.20
N VAL A 354 21.60 8.78 7.65
CA VAL A 354 22.73 8.47 6.78
C VAL A 354 22.37 7.33 5.82
N ALA A 355 21.77 6.25 6.33
CA ALA A 355 21.37 5.11 5.51
C ALA A 355 20.30 5.50 4.46
N ASN A 356 19.31 6.31 4.86
CA ASN A 356 18.29 6.82 3.94
C ASN A 356 18.89 7.76 2.88
N ALA A 357 19.80 8.65 3.25
CA ALA A 357 20.47 9.55 2.31
C ALA A 357 21.26 8.79 1.24
N VAL A 358 22.00 7.74 1.65
CA VAL A 358 22.75 6.89 0.72
C VAL A 358 21.80 6.09 -0.18
N CYS A 359 20.73 5.51 0.37
CA CYS A 359 19.79 4.71 -0.41
C CYS A 359 19.00 5.56 -1.41
N SER A 360 18.51 6.72 -0.98
CA SER A 360 17.77 7.67 -1.81
C SER A 360 18.58 8.19 -3.00
N TYR A 361 19.91 8.22 -2.88
CA TYR A 361 20.80 8.57 -3.99
C TYR A 361 20.95 7.42 -5.01
N LEU A 362 20.93 6.16 -4.54
CA LEU A 362 21.25 4.99 -5.36
C LEU A 362 20.03 4.34 -6.02
N GLN A 363 18.91 4.22 -5.31
CA GLN A 363 17.73 3.47 -5.74
C GLN A 363 16.43 4.16 -5.29
N PRO A 364 15.32 3.97 -6.01
CA PRO A 364 14.00 4.38 -5.52
C PRO A 364 13.54 3.49 -4.35
N SER A 365 12.58 3.97 -3.57
CA SER A 365 12.00 3.19 -2.48
C SER A 365 11.40 1.87 -3.00
N ILE A 366 11.28 0.87 -2.12
CA ILE A 366 10.69 -0.41 -2.50
C ILE A 366 9.23 -0.26 -2.94
N TYR A 367 8.48 0.65 -2.32
CA TYR A 367 7.08 0.90 -2.67
C TYR A 367 6.95 1.59 -4.02
N ASP A 368 7.82 2.57 -4.32
CA ASP A 368 7.84 3.23 -5.64
C ASP A 368 8.26 2.26 -6.75
N SER A 369 9.18 1.34 -6.44
CA SER A 369 9.57 0.27 -7.35
C SER A 369 8.39 -0.66 -7.67
N ILE A 370 7.62 -1.06 -6.65
CA ILE A 370 6.43 -1.89 -6.85
C ILE A 370 5.37 -1.15 -7.67
N ILE A 371 5.17 0.15 -7.44
CA ILE A 371 4.24 0.98 -8.23
C ILE A 371 4.63 0.95 -9.72
N LYS A 372 5.94 1.13 -10.03
CA LYS A 372 6.46 1.07 -11.40
C LYS A 372 6.30 -0.32 -12.03
N ILE A 373 6.60 -1.39 -11.29
CA ILE A 373 6.45 -2.78 -11.76
C ILE A 373 4.98 -3.12 -12.04
N LYS A 374 4.06 -2.63 -11.20
CA LYS A 374 2.63 -2.85 -11.37
C LYS A 374 1.99 -1.93 -12.42
N HIS A 375 2.75 -1.02 -13.02
CA HIS A 375 2.25 0.02 -13.93
C HIS A 375 1.02 0.75 -13.37
N LEU A 376 1.03 1.03 -12.06
CA LEU A 376 -0.05 1.79 -11.46
C LEU A 376 0.04 3.24 -11.94
N PRO A 377 -1.10 3.87 -12.28
CA PRO A 377 -1.12 5.30 -12.57
C PRO A 377 -0.66 6.02 -11.29
N TYR A 378 0.54 6.59 -11.34
CA TYR A 378 1.18 7.29 -10.24
C TYR A 378 2.01 8.40 -10.84
N LEU A 379 1.66 9.63 -10.50
CA LEU A 379 2.47 10.78 -10.85
C LEU A 379 3.61 10.87 -9.83
N PRO A 380 4.89 10.70 -10.21
CA PRO A 380 6.01 10.87 -9.29
C PRO A 380 6.17 12.34 -8.90
N ASP A 381 6.82 12.56 -7.75
CA ASP A 381 7.13 13.92 -7.31
C ASP A 381 8.18 14.50 -8.27
N ILE A 382 7.86 15.66 -8.85
CA ILE A 382 8.76 16.33 -9.79
C ILE A 382 9.93 16.90 -8.97
N PRO A 383 11.18 16.47 -9.22
CA PRO A 383 12.32 17.03 -8.50
C PRO A 383 12.42 18.52 -8.81
N HIS A 384 12.77 19.34 -7.81
CA HIS A 384 12.95 20.78 -7.97
C HIS A 384 14.07 21.17 -8.95
N SER A 385 14.94 20.22 -9.35
CA SER A 385 15.97 20.43 -10.36
C SER A 385 15.37 20.39 -11.77
N SER A 386 15.83 21.33 -12.61
CA SER A 386 15.39 21.62 -13.98
C SER A 386 15.21 20.37 -14.84
N SER A 387 14.02 19.80 -14.81
CA SER A 387 13.63 18.66 -15.63
C SER A 387 12.76 19.13 -16.79
N MET A 388 12.79 18.39 -17.90
CA MET A 388 11.90 18.54 -19.06
C MET A 388 10.42 18.69 -18.64
N TYR A 389 10.02 18.12 -17.50
CA TYR A 389 8.66 18.23 -16.96
C TYR A 389 8.22 19.68 -16.67
N HIS A 390 9.15 20.58 -16.33
CA HIS A 390 8.83 22.00 -16.13
C HIS A 390 8.58 22.75 -17.46
N SER A 391 8.97 22.17 -18.59
CA SER A 391 8.72 22.73 -19.93
C SER A 391 7.42 22.22 -20.57
N LEU A 392 6.77 21.22 -19.95
CA LEU A 392 5.47 20.73 -20.40
C LEU A 392 4.40 21.75 -20.03
N THR A 393 3.64 22.20 -21.02
CA THR A 393 2.50 23.12 -20.81
C THR A 393 1.20 22.33 -20.76
N ALA A 394 0.18 22.86 -20.07
CA ALA A 394 -1.14 22.25 -20.00
C ALA A 394 -1.77 21.98 -21.37
N GLU A 395 -1.41 22.80 -22.36
CA GLU A 395 -1.83 22.66 -23.76
C GLU A 395 -1.42 21.32 -24.37
N GLN A 396 -0.29 20.74 -23.96
CA GLN A 396 0.25 19.51 -24.56
C GLN A 396 -0.49 18.24 -24.11
N PHE A 397 -1.21 18.30 -22.98
CA PHE A 397 -1.94 17.15 -22.42
C PHE A 397 -3.43 17.42 -22.23
N MET A 398 -3.91 18.64 -22.48
CA MET A 398 -5.34 18.92 -22.46
C MET A 398 -6.04 18.15 -23.59
N THR A 399 -7.12 17.47 -23.27
CA THR A 399 -7.99 16.85 -24.27
C THR A 399 -8.79 17.94 -24.96
N CYS A 400 -8.61 18.10 -26.27
CA CYS A 400 -9.37 19.02 -27.10
C CYS A 400 -10.03 18.26 -28.26
N PRO A 401 -11.29 18.59 -28.63
CA PRO A 401 -12.12 19.67 -28.10
C PRO A 401 -12.80 19.30 -26.76
N ALA A 402 -12.90 20.27 -25.85
CA ALA A 402 -13.63 20.11 -24.59
C ALA A 402 -15.14 20.31 -24.81
N ALA A 403 -15.95 19.39 -24.29
CA ALA A 403 -17.40 19.56 -24.23
C ALA A 403 -17.76 20.68 -23.23
N TYR A 404 -18.63 21.62 -23.61
CA TYR A 404 -19.08 22.70 -22.74
C TYR A 404 -20.59 22.94 -22.89
N ILE A 405 -21.24 23.41 -21.83
CA ILE A 405 -22.65 23.81 -21.85
C ILE A 405 -22.70 25.31 -21.61
N ALA A 406 -23.31 26.06 -22.51
CA ALA A 406 -23.52 27.49 -22.33
C ALA A 406 -24.86 27.76 -21.61
N LYS A 407 -24.99 28.93 -20.98
CA LYS A 407 -26.25 29.35 -20.29
C LYS A 407 -27.47 29.41 -21.22
N ASP A 408 -27.27 29.53 -22.52
CA ASP A 408 -28.31 29.59 -23.56
C ASP A 408 -28.60 28.23 -24.22
N SER A 409 -27.97 27.15 -23.76
CA SER A 409 -28.17 25.79 -24.29
C SER A 409 -29.60 25.28 -24.03
N THR A 410 -30.09 24.45 -24.94
CA THR A 410 -31.40 23.79 -24.83
C THR A 410 -31.27 22.37 -24.29
N TYR A 411 -32.39 21.79 -23.84
CA TYR A 411 -32.42 20.38 -23.44
C TYR A 411 -32.03 19.43 -24.60
N GLY A 412 -32.27 19.83 -25.86
CA GLY A 412 -31.81 19.12 -27.05
C GLY A 412 -30.28 19.08 -27.17
N ASP A 413 -29.62 20.23 -27.04
CA ASP A 413 -28.15 20.31 -27.10
C ASP A 413 -27.50 19.47 -25.98
N LEU A 414 -28.10 19.47 -24.77
CA LEU A 414 -27.66 18.64 -23.64
C LEU A 414 -27.83 17.15 -23.95
N GLN A 415 -28.95 16.76 -24.55
CA GLN A 415 -29.24 15.37 -24.89
C GLN A 415 -28.26 14.84 -25.95
N GLU A 416 -28.00 15.63 -27.00
CA GLU A 416 -27.01 15.28 -28.04
C GLU A 416 -25.61 15.14 -27.43
N LEU A 417 -25.22 16.04 -26.54
CA LEU A 417 -23.94 15.98 -25.84
C LEU A 417 -23.82 14.72 -24.98
N ILE A 418 -24.86 14.36 -24.21
CA ILE A 418 -24.87 13.13 -23.40
C ILE A 418 -24.80 11.87 -24.28
N TYR A 419 -25.51 11.83 -25.41
CA TYR A 419 -25.47 10.68 -26.32
C TYR A 419 -24.19 10.58 -27.14
N GLY A 420 -23.53 11.71 -27.43
CA GLY A 420 -22.23 11.75 -28.09
C GLY A 420 -21.06 11.35 -27.19
N MET A 421 -21.24 11.36 -25.87
CA MET A 421 -20.20 10.96 -24.92
C MET A 421 -20.16 9.44 -24.71
N SER A 422 -19.00 8.82 -24.91
CA SER A 422 -18.78 7.38 -24.72
C SER A 422 -18.84 6.94 -23.24
N HIS A 423 -18.68 7.88 -22.29
CA HIS A 423 -18.66 7.60 -20.86
C HIS A 423 -19.58 8.55 -20.08
N PRO A 424 -20.54 8.04 -19.28
CA PRO A 424 -21.54 8.84 -18.56
C PRO A 424 -21.02 9.52 -17.28
N THR A 425 -19.74 9.35 -16.93
CA THR A 425 -19.11 9.95 -15.76
C THR A 425 -18.18 11.08 -16.21
N VAL A 426 -18.73 12.26 -16.41
CA VAL A 426 -17.93 13.47 -16.65
C VAL A 426 -17.92 14.32 -15.37
N PRO A 427 -16.73 14.66 -14.83
CA PRO A 427 -16.62 15.69 -13.81
C PRO A 427 -16.94 17.04 -14.46
N SER A 428 -17.92 17.76 -13.90
CA SER A 428 -18.26 19.17 -14.15
C SER A 428 -17.95 19.72 -15.57
N ILE A 429 -18.96 19.72 -16.43
CA ILE A 429 -18.87 20.40 -17.73
C ILE A 429 -18.71 21.92 -17.50
N PRO A 430 -17.65 22.57 -18.02
CA PRO A 430 -17.44 24.00 -17.82
C PRO A 430 -18.55 24.81 -18.50
N MET A 431 -19.03 25.83 -17.78
CA MET A 431 -20.10 26.69 -18.23
C MET A 431 -19.55 27.89 -19.02
N GLY A 432 -19.86 27.95 -20.32
CA GLY A 432 -19.47 29.05 -21.20
C GLY A 432 -20.43 30.24 -21.13
N THR A 433 -19.92 31.46 -21.30
CA THR A 433 -20.73 32.69 -21.30
C THR A 433 -21.43 32.99 -22.62
N LYS A 434 -20.95 32.46 -23.76
CA LYS A 434 -21.58 32.60 -25.09
C LYS A 434 -21.34 31.37 -25.99
N ARG A 435 -22.33 31.03 -26.82
CA ARG A 435 -22.25 30.00 -27.87
C ARG A 435 -21.20 30.38 -28.92
N CYS A 436 -20.09 29.64 -29.01
CA CYS A 436 -19.15 29.78 -30.13
C CYS A 436 -19.60 28.87 -31.28
N ARG A 437 -19.96 29.48 -32.42
CA ARG A 437 -20.17 28.75 -33.68
C ARG A 437 -18.81 28.40 -34.27
N SER A 438 -18.30 27.21 -33.97
CA SER A 438 -17.35 26.50 -34.84
C SER A 438 -18.01 25.19 -35.23
N SER A 439 -18.45 25.12 -36.49
CA SER A 439 -19.04 23.94 -37.10
C SER A 439 -17.94 22.92 -37.40
N GLU A 440 -17.62 22.05 -36.45
CA GLU A 440 -17.03 20.75 -36.76
C GLU A 440 -17.84 19.68 -36.05
N LEU A 441 -18.57 18.92 -36.88
CA LEU A 441 -19.44 17.82 -36.52
C LEU A 441 -18.53 16.67 -36.05
N LEU A 442 -18.48 16.40 -34.75
CA LEU A 442 -17.78 15.23 -34.22
C LEU A 442 -18.63 13.98 -34.52
N ASP A 443 -18.21 13.23 -35.54
CA ASP A 443 -18.81 11.97 -35.93
C ASP A 443 -18.38 10.88 -34.94
N TYR A 444 -19.15 10.69 -33.86
CA TYR A 444 -19.02 9.52 -32.99
C TYR A 444 -19.93 8.42 -33.54
N SER A 445 -19.29 7.42 -34.14
CA SER A 445 -19.95 6.24 -34.70
C SER A 445 -20.83 5.52 -33.67
N ARG A 446 -22.13 5.49 -33.98
CA ARG A 446 -23.24 4.76 -33.35
C ARG A 446 -22.84 3.39 -32.78
N LEU A 447 -23.03 3.20 -31.47
CA LEU A 447 -23.38 1.89 -30.93
C LEU A 447 -24.63 2.03 -30.04
N ASP A 448 -25.68 1.31 -30.45
CA ASP A 448 -27.01 1.33 -29.86
C ASP A 448 -27.01 0.89 -28.38
N MET A 449 -27.56 1.72 -27.49
CA MET A 449 -27.91 1.29 -26.13
C MET A 449 -29.17 2.01 -25.63
N HIS A 450 -30.31 1.58 -26.16
CA HIS A 450 -31.64 2.15 -25.90
C HIS A 450 -32.26 1.82 -24.52
N HIS A 451 -31.49 1.40 -23.50
CA HIS A 451 -32.10 0.80 -22.30
C HIS A 451 -31.76 1.40 -20.92
N THR A 452 -31.03 2.52 -20.84
CA THR A 452 -30.53 3.04 -19.53
C THR A 452 -31.15 4.38 -19.10
N ILE A 453 -32.14 4.89 -19.84
CA ILE A 453 -32.79 6.19 -19.58
C ILE A 453 -33.66 6.16 -18.31
N GLY A 454 -34.23 5.00 -17.95
CA GLY A 454 -35.18 4.88 -16.84
C GLY A 454 -34.61 5.11 -15.44
N ASN A 455 -33.29 4.96 -15.26
CA ASN A 455 -32.67 4.97 -13.92
C ASN A 455 -32.06 6.33 -13.55
N VAL A 456 -31.53 7.07 -14.54
CA VAL A 456 -31.00 8.44 -14.32
C VAL A 456 -32.14 9.42 -14.06
N PHE A 457 -33.22 9.34 -14.85
CA PHE A 457 -34.41 10.17 -14.69
C PHE A 457 -35.10 9.95 -13.33
N ARG A 458 -35.05 8.72 -12.81
CA ARG A 458 -35.61 8.34 -11.50
C ARG A 458 -34.75 8.82 -10.32
N SER A 459 -33.45 9.08 -10.53
CA SER A 459 -32.57 9.61 -9.48
C SER A 459 -32.75 11.12 -9.30
N ILE A 460 -32.90 11.85 -10.41
CA ILE A 460 -33.10 13.31 -10.42
C ILE A 460 -34.46 13.71 -9.81
N THR A 461 -35.48 12.86 -9.94
CA THR A 461 -36.84 13.13 -9.44
C THR A 461 -37.05 12.81 -7.96
N LYS A 462 -36.11 12.14 -7.26
CA LYS A 462 -36.28 11.72 -5.86
C LYS A 462 -36.10 12.84 -4.81
N GLY A 463 -35.71 14.04 -5.21
CA GLY A 463 -35.58 15.21 -4.31
C GLY A 463 -36.84 16.08 -4.20
N ILE A 464 -37.84 15.86 -5.05
CA ILE A 464 -39.03 16.71 -5.09
C ILE A 464 -40.10 16.11 -4.17
N SER A 465 -40.41 16.85 -3.11
CA SER A 465 -41.48 16.62 -2.13
C SER A 465 -42.75 16.02 -2.76
N LYS A 466 -43.34 15.03 -2.07
CA LYS A 466 -44.66 14.45 -2.37
C LYS A 466 -45.74 15.52 -2.26
N SER A 467 -45.95 16.29 -3.32
CA SER A 467 -47.25 16.84 -3.64
C SER A 467 -47.90 15.88 -4.64
N LYS A 468 -49.07 15.37 -4.26
CA LYS A 468 -49.89 14.46 -5.05
C LYS A 468 -50.30 15.19 -6.34
N LYS A 469 -49.54 15.01 -7.42
CA LYS A 469 -49.94 15.44 -8.76
C LYS A 469 -50.74 14.32 -9.41
N GLU A 470 -51.99 14.63 -9.72
CA GLU A 470 -52.79 13.91 -10.71
C GLU A 470 -51.94 13.66 -11.96
N THR A 471 -51.77 12.39 -12.32
CA THR A 471 -51.20 12.01 -13.61
C THR A 471 -52.33 12.09 -14.63
N ASP A 472 -52.52 13.28 -15.17
CA ASP A 472 -53.25 13.48 -16.42
C ASP A 472 -52.19 13.68 -17.53
N PHE A 473 -52.45 13.17 -18.73
CA PHE A 473 -51.54 13.01 -19.88
C PHE A 473 -50.80 11.67 -20.01
N ASP A 474 -51.60 10.65 -20.31
CA ASP A 474 -51.15 9.47 -21.05
C ASP A 474 -51.08 9.83 -22.56
N LEU A 475 -50.05 10.59 -22.95
CA LEU A 475 -49.78 10.94 -24.36
C LEU A 475 -49.26 9.70 -25.11
N TYR A 476 -50.02 9.21 -26.09
CA TYR A 476 -49.65 8.08 -26.94
C TYR A 476 -49.49 8.52 -28.41
N GLY A 477 -48.45 8.03 -29.11
CA GLY A 477 -48.24 8.30 -30.54
C GLY A 477 -47.69 9.70 -30.85
N GLU A 478 -48.24 10.36 -31.87
CA GLU A 478 -47.73 11.63 -32.42
C GLU A 478 -47.75 12.81 -31.44
N GLU A 479 -48.73 12.87 -30.53
CA GLU A 479 -48.81 13.94 -29.52
C GLU A 479 -47.64 13.89 -28.54
N ARG A 480 -47.14 12.67 -28.24
CA ARG A 480 -45.95 12.47 -27.42
C ARG A 480 -44.70 12.99 -28.12
N GLU A 481 -44.53 12.73 -29.42
CA GLU A 481 -43.39 13.24 -30.18
C GLU A 481 -43.38 14.76 -30.26
N LEU A 482 -44.54 15.37 -30.43
CA LEU A 482 -44.69 16.83 -30.44
C LEU A 482 -44.38 17.43 -29.06
N TRP A 483 -44.85 16.78 -28.00
CA TRP A 483 -44.52 17.17 -26.64
C TRP A 483 -43.02 17.04 -26.36
N GLU A 484 -42.39 15.92 -26.72
CA GLU A 484 -40.94 15.70 -26.59
C GLU A 484 -40.14 16.76 -27.37
N LYS A 485 -40.51 17.04 -28.63
CA LYS A 485 -39.91 18.13 -29.43
C LYS A 485 -40.10 19.50 -28.80
N SER A 486 -41.22 19.74 -28.10
CA SER A 486 -41.47 21.00 -27.39
C SER A 486 -40.61 21.14 -26.13
N VAL A 487 -40.34 20.03 -25.45
CA VAL A 487 -39.50 19.97 -24.24
C VAL A 487 -38.04 20.16 -24.59
N LEU A 488 -37.55 19.52 -25.67
CA LEU A 488 -36.16 19.64 -26.13
C LEU A 488 -35.80 21.07 -26.54
N LYS A 489 -36.77 21.86 -27.01
CA LYS A 489 -36.58 23.28 -27.35
C LYS A 489 -36.56 24.22 -26.14
N ARG A 490 -36.92 23.75 -24.94
CA ARG A 490 -36.88 24.60 -23.72
C ARG A 490 -35.42 24.90 -23.36
N LYS A 491 -35.18 26.11 -22.84
CA LYS A 491 -33.88 26.51 -22.30
C LYS A 491 -33.63 25.79 -20.99
N LEU A 492 -32.36 25.48 -20.72
CA LEU A 492 -31.96 24.91 -19.44
C LEU A 492 -32.16 25.94 -18.32
N ASP A 493 -32.90 25.59 -17.27
CA ASP A 493 -33.00 26.40 -16.07
C ASP A 493 -31.93 25.97 -15.06
N LEU A 494 -30.86 26.78 -14.96
CA LEU A 494 -29.69 26.52 -14.11
C LEU A 494 -29.69 27.38 -12.83
N THR A 495 -30.79 28.08 -12.56
CA THR A 495 -30.88 29.01 -11.41
C THR A 495 -30.88 28.32 -10.04
N GLN A 496 -31.28 27.04 -9.98
CA GLN A 496 -31.34 26.25 -8.75
C GLN A 496 -30.10 25.39 -8.49
N VAL A 497 -29.14 25.35 -9.41
CA VAL A 497 -27.93 24.55 -9.25
C VAL A 497 -26.93 25.37 -8.45
N GLN A 498 -26.61 24.94 -7.22
CA GLN A 498 -25.44 25.44 -6.50
C GLN A 498 -24.20 24.99 -7.30
N ILE A 499 -23.63 25.93 -8.04
CA ILE A 499 -22.36 25.74 -8.73
C ILE A 499 -21.28 25.91 -7.67
N ASP A 500 -20.58 24.83 -7.34
CA ASP A 500 -19.39 24.91 -6.51
C ASP A 500 -18.31 25.67 -7.30
N PRO A 501 -17.82 26.84 -6.84
CA PRO A 501 -16.93 27.69 -7.62
C PRO A 501 -15.49 27.15 -7.77
N SER A 502 -15.20 25.91 -7.36
CA SER A 502 -13.87 25.31 -7.44
C SER A 502 -13.93 23.90 -8.04
N PRO A 503 -13.02 23.57 -8.99
CA PRO A 503 -11.60 23.40 -8.66
C PRO A 503 -10.62 24.30 -9.43
N PHE A 504 -11.06 25.09 -10.41
CA PHE A 504 -10.21 26.02 -11.16
C PHE A 504 -10.81 27.42 -11.14
N GLN A 505 -10.61 28.12 -10.03
CA GLN A 505 -10.84 29.56 -9.95
C GLN A 505 -9.67 30.29 -10.65
N MET A 506 -9.62 30.19 -11.98
CA MET A 506 -8.84 31.07 -12.86
C MET A 506 -9.70 31.52 -14.04
N VAL A 507 -10.86 32.12 -13.76
CA VAL A 507 -11.55 32.96 -14.75
C VAL A 507 -12.02 34.25 -14.07
N SER A 508 -11.11 35.23 -14.10
CA SER A 508 -11.28 36.68 -14.14
C SER A 508 -12.16 37.40 -13.10
N GLU A 509 -11.52 38.28 -12.32
CA GLU A 509 -11.90 39.69 -12.29
C GLU A 509 -10.64 40.57 -12.38
N GLU A 510 -10.67 41.51 -13.33
CA GLU A 510 -9.59 42.44 -13.64
C GLU A 510 -9.32 43.42 -12.48
N LYS A 511 -8.05 43.52 -12.05
CA LYS A 511 -7.46 44.79 -11.61
C LYS A 511 -6.13 44.98 -12.36
N PRO A 512 -5.83 46.18 -12.88
CA PRO A 512 -4.62 46.42 -13.62
C PRO A 512 -3.48 46.70 -12.64
N SER A 513 -2.57 45.73 -12.44
CA SER A 513 -1.13 45.93 -12.22
C SER A 513 -0.45 44.64 -11.77
N LEU A 514 0.65 44.31 -12.45
CA LEU A 514 1.52 43.13 -12.30
C LEU A 514 0.94 41.81 -12.79
N GLY A 515 1.50 41.34 -13.91
CA GLY A 515 0.90 40.35 -14.79
C GLY A 515 1.02 38.91 -14.35
N PHE A 516 0.07 38.10 -14.82
CA PHE A 516 0.18 36.68 -15.18
C PHE A 516 -0.97 36.34 -16.16
N LEU A 517 -0.74 35.32 -17.00
CA LEU A 517 -1.31 35.12 -18.33
C LEU A 517 -2.84 35.11 -18.47
N GLN A 518 -3.34 35.83 -19.49
CA GLN A 518 -4.63 35.63 -20.15
C GLN A 518 -4.50 34.54 -21.22
N VAL A 519 -5.38 33.53 -21.21
CA VAL A 519 -5.59 32.63 -22.36
C VAL A 519 -6.96 32.95 -22.96
N PHE A 520 -6.94 33.73 -24.05
CA PHE A 520 -8.02 33.79 -25.01
C PHE A 520 -7.72 32.77 -26.11
N CYS A 521 -8.63 31.84 -26.40
CA CYS A 521 -8.68 31.20 -27.70
C CYS A 521 -8.89 32.31 -28.75
N ARG A 522 -7.88 32.56 -29.56
CA ARG A 522 -8.00 33.39 -30.76
C ARG A 522 -7.94 32.43 -31.95
N ASN A 523 -8.95 32.54 -32.82
CA ASN A 523 -9.07 31.85 -34.11
C ASN A 523 -7.77 31.88 -34.92
#